data_AF-A0A4Y7QPS6-F1
#
_entry.id   AF-A0A4Y7QPS6-F1
#
_cell.length_a   1.000
_cell.length_b   1.000
_cell.length_c   1.000
_cell.angle_alpha   90.00
_cell.angle_beta   90.00
_cell.angle_gamma   90.00
#
_symmetry.space_group_name_H-M   'P 1'
#
loop_
_entity.id
_entity.type
_entity.pdbx_description
1 polymer ?
#
loop_
_entity_poly.entity_id
_entity_poly.type
_entity_poly.pdbx_seq_one_letter_code
_entity_poly.pdbx_strand_id
1 'polypeptide(L)'
;MEGERGIGRGSYIWGRSVHNIRIERAWADVTRGFGSKWKIFFQELEAECELDIDSPDHIWLLHFLFLDAVNRDALQWAETWNAHTIQLRGQRNRSPHDLFFFGMAEHGLRGVTPYEPMDEDIEDPAAYGIDWEAHDDRHIMAHHDRHNLPDQPAQQARPFGNTQPDQLSCVEVNAPNCPLTDPKLQFLCNELNSIDFGNSNSMEVRRDIWRHAIRI
;
A
#
# COMPACT_ATOMS: atom_id res chain seq x y z
N MET A 1 -3.62 -18.65 4.65
CA MET A 1 -4.73 -18.02 3.91
C MET A 1 -5.69 -19.04 3.31
N GLU A 2 -5.26 -20.05 2.53
CA GLU A 2 -6.15 -21.14 2.07
C GLU A 2 -6.56 -22.11 3.19
N GLY A 3 -5.63 -22.45 4.08
CA GLY A 3 -5.90 -23.31 5.24
C GLY A 3 -6.92 -22.73 6.24
N GLU A 4 -7.23 -21.43 6.15
CA GLU A 4 -8.21 -20.76 7.01
C GLU A 4 -9.49 -20.38 6.25
N ARG A 5 -9.45 -20.29 4.91
CA ARG A 5 -10.56 -19.74 4.11
C ARG A 5 -11.10 -20.68 3.03
N GLY A 6 -10.48 -21.82 2.78
CA GLY A 6 -10.89 -22.83 1.78
C GLY A 6 -10.09 -22.75 0.48
N ILE A 7 -9.87 -23.89 -0.16
CA ILE A 7 -9.15 -24.06 -1.43
C ILE A 7 -10.04 -23.59 -2.59
N GLY A 8 -9.47 -22.92 -3.61
CA GLY A 8 -10.15 -22.65 -4.89
C GLY A 8 -11.08 -21.43 -4.93
N ARG A 9 -11.00 -20.49 -3.97
CA ARG A 9 -11.89 -19.30 -3.91
C ARG A 9 -11.64 -18.22 -4.96
N GLY A 10 -10.62 -18.34 -5.80
CA GLY A 10 -10.22 -17.24 -6.70
C GLY A 10 -9.83 -15.96 -5.94
N SER A 11 -9.43 -16.07 -4.67
CA SER A 11 -9.02 -14.94 -3.81
C SER A 11 -7.73 -14.24 -4.26
N TYR A 12 -7.17 -14.66 -5.39
CA TYR A 12 -6.02 -14.07 -6.05
C TYR A 12 -6.25 -14.19 -7.56
N ILE A 13 -6.01 -13.11 -8.32
CA ILE A 13 -6.10 -13.11 -9.77
C ILE A 13 -4.67 -13.19 -10.30
N TRP A 14 -4.35 -14.24 -11.05
CA TRP A 14 -3.05 -14.48 -11.67
C TRP A 14 -3.18 -14.27 -13.17
N GLY A 15 -2.29 -13.47 -13.76
CA GLY A 15 -2.36 -13.11 -15.18
C GLY A 15 -1.44 -11.96 -15.55
N ARG A 16 -1.51 -11.50 -16.81
CA ARG A 16 -0.70 -10.39 -17.34
C ARG A 16 -0.72 -9.16 -16.42
N SER A 17 0.37 -8.38 -16.40
CA SER A 17 0.51 -7.10 -15.65
C SER A 17 -0.59 -6.06 -15.93
N VAL A 18 -1.43 -6.27 -16.95
CA VAL A 18 -2.61 -5.44 -17.25
C VAL A 18 -3.69 -5.50 -16.15
N HIS A 19 -3.73 -6.58 -15.36
CA HIS A 19 -4.67 -6.71 -14.23
C HIS A 19 -4.23 -5.90 -13.00
N ASN A 20 -2.95 -5.51 -12.93
CA ASN A 20 -2.37 -4.80 -11.80
C ASN A 20 -2.34 -3.28 -12.00
N ILE A 21 -2.73 -2.78 -13.17
CA ILE A 21 -2.65 -1.35 -13.55
C ILE A 21 -3.33 -0.45 -12.50
N ARG A 22 -4.49 -0.87 -11.96
CA ARG A 22 -5.24 -0.08 -10.98
C ARG A 22 -4.53 -0.02 -9.62
N ILE A 23 -3.94 -1.12 -9.18
CA ILE A 23 -3.16 -1.19 -7.94
C ILE A 23 -1.86 -0.41 -8.10
N GLU A 24 -1.16 -0.55 -9.23
CA GLU A 24 0.06 0.22 -9.53
C GLU A 24 -0.23 1.72 -9.58
N ARG A 25 -1.34 2.12 -10.19
CA ARG A 25 -1.77 3.53 -10.20
C ARG A 25 -2.07 4.03 -8.79
N ALA A 26 -2.78 3.24 -7.99
CA ALA A 26 -3.04 3.57 -6.60
C ALA A 26 -1.75 3.73 -5.79
N TRP A 27 -0.77 2.84 -5.97
CA TRP A 27 0.55 2.96 -5.33
C TRP A 27 1.32 4.22 -5.75
N ALA A 28 1.22 4.61 -7.02
CA ALA A 28 1.79 5.87 -7.50
C ALA A 28 1.12 7.08 -6.83
N ASP A 29 -0.21 7.06 -6.66
CA ASP A 29 -0.96 8.12 -6.01
C ASP A 29 -0.72 8.16 -4.49
N VAL A 30 -0.57 7.01 -3.82
CA VAL A 30 -0.10 6.88 -2.42
C VAL A 30 1.27 7.52 -2.23
N THR A 31 2.22 7.16 -3.11
CA THR A 31 3.58 7.68 -3.07
C THR A 31 3.59 9.20 -3.27
N ARG A 32 2.79 9.70 -4.22
CA ARG A 32 2.67 11.15 -4.44
C ARG A 32 1.99 11.86 -3.28
N GLY A 33 0.96 11.27 -2.70
CA GLY A 33 0.11 11.90 -1.69
C GLY A 33 0.77 12.04 -0.33
N PHE A 34 1.39 10.98 0.20
CA PHE A 34 2.09 11.06 1.49
C PHE A 34 3.40 10.28 1.54
N GLY A 35 3.61 9.26 0.69
CA GLY A 35 4.81 8.43 0.77
C GLY A 35 6.12 9.18 0.43
N SER A 36 6.07 10.11 -0.52
CA SER A 36 7.25 10.82 -1.03
C SER A 36 7.96 11.65 0.05
N LYS A 37 7.21 12.38 0.88
CA LYS A 37 7.78 13.18 1.99
C LYS A 37 8.51 12.30 3.00
N TRP A 38 7.96 11.13 3.32
CA TRP A 38 8.56 10.19 4.27
C TRP A 38 9.77 9.49 3.67
N LYS A 39 9.71 9.10 2.39
CA LYS A 39 10.85 8.56 1.68
C LYS A 39 12.02 9.54 1.69
N ILE A 40 11.79 10.81 1.33
CA ILE A 40 12.82 11.85 1.34
C ILE A 40 13.37 12.02 2.75
N PHE A 41 12.49 12.12 3.76
CA PHE A 41 12.90 12.26 5.15
C PHE A 41 13.82 11.13 5.61
N PHE A 42 13.49 9.86 5.34
CA PHE A 42 14.35 8.74 5.74
C PHE A 42 15.68 8.70 4.97
N GLN A 43 15.68 9.08 3.70
CA GLN A 43 16.92 9.23 2.93
C GLN A 43 17.82 10.34 3.50
N GLU A 44 17.25 11.44 3.98
CA GLU A 44 18.01 12.50 4.68
C GLU A 44 18.55 12.01 6.02
N LEU A 45 17.81 11.17 6.76
CA LEU A 45 18.32 10.58 8.00
C LEU A 45 19.52 9.65 7.75
N GLU A 46 19.46 8.84 6.70
CA GLU A 46 20.56 7.97 6.26
C GLU A 46 21.78 8.79 5.83
N ALA A 47 21.57 9.85 5.05
CA ALA A 47 22.66 10.65 4.51
C ALA A 47 23.33 11.57 5.54
N GLU A 48 22.56 12.13 6.49
CA GLU A 48 23.01 13.25 7.32
C GLU A 48 22.83 13.05 8.84
N CYS A 49 22.16 11.99 9.28
CA CYS A 49 21.76 11.82 10.69
C CYS A 49 22.05 10.43 11.27
N GLU A 50 23.08 9.75 10.75
CA GLU A 50 23.63 8.51 11.35
C GLU A 50 22.62 7.34 11.40
N LEU A 51 21.57 7.37 10.59
CA LEU A 51 20.71 6.21 10.42
C LEU A 51 21.48 5.08 9.72
N ASP A 52 21.51 3.92 10.35
CA ASP A 52 22.06 2.67 9.82
C ASP A 52 20.88 1.76 9.48
N ILE A 53 20.70 1.49 8.20
CA ILE A 53 19.59 0.69 7.67
C ILE A 53 19.72 -0.80 8.02
N ASP A 54 20.94 -1.26 8.33
CA ASP A 54 21.22 -2.65 8.67
C ASP A 54 21.10 -2.90 10.19
N SER A 55 20.93 -1.84 10.99
CA SER A 55 20.79 -1.91 12.45
C SER A 55 19.33 -2.09 12.88
N PRO A 56 18.92 -3.26 13.43
CA PRO A 56 17.56 -3.49 13.88
C PRO A 56 17.11 -2.51 14.98
N ASP A 57 18.06 -2.01 15.77
CA ASP A 57 17.82 -1.05 16.84
C ASP A 57 17.42 0.32 16.27
N HIS A 58 18.05 0.74 15.17
CA HIS A 58 17.72 1.99 14.48
C HIS A 58 16.36 1.86 13.78
N ILE A 59 16.07 0.72 13.16
CA ILE A 59 14.75 0.44 12.57
C ILE A 59 13.65 0.43 13.65
N TRP A 60 13.92 -0.18 14.81
CA TRP A 60 13.01 -0.10 15.95
C TRP A 60 12.77 1.35 16.39
N LEU A 61 13.83 2.14 16.53
CA LEU A 61 13.72 3.53 16.96
C LEU A 61 12.92 4.38 15.95
N LEU A 62 13.11 4.17 14.65
CA LEU A 62 12.29 4.80 13.61
C LEU A 62 10.82 4.47 13.77
N HIS A 63 10.49 3.20 14.01
CA HIS A 63 9.11 2.77 14.23
C HIS A 63 8.55 3.40 15.51
N PHE A 64 9.30 3.37 16.60
CA PHE A 64 8.91 3.95 17.88
C PHE A 64 8.59 5.45 17.78
N LEU A 65 9.41 6.21 17.04
CA LEU A 65 9.25 7.66 16.93
C LEU A 65 8.21 8.08 15.88
N PHE A 66 8.15 7.39 14.74
CA PHE A 66 7.49 7.93 13.54
C PHE A 66 6.37 7.08 12.98
N LEU A 67 6.20 5.81 13.40
CA LEU A 67 5.18 4.94 12.82
C LEU A 67 3.75 5.50 13.00
N ASP A 68 3.44 6.01 14.19
CA ASP A 68 2.14 6.64 14.46
C ASP A 68 1.89 7.87 13.59
N ALA A 69 2.94 8.65 13.30
CA ALA A 69 2.85 9.80 12.41
C ALA A 69 2.65 9.37 10.95
N VAL A 70 3.35 8.33 10.49
CA VAL A 70 3.17 7.73 9.15
C VAL A 70 1.74 7.20 9.00
N ASN A 71 1.24 6.48 10.00
CA ASN A 71 -0.12 5.93 10.01
C ASN A 71 -1.19 7.01 9.96
N ARG A 72 -1.01 8.11 10.72
CA ARG A 72 -1.92 9.26 10.66
C ARG A 72 -1.93 9.92 9.28
N ASP A 73 -0.76 10.12 8.68
CA ASP A 73 -0.65 10.67 7.32
C ASP A 73 -1.31 9.76 6.28
N ALA A 74 -1.12 8.44 6.40
CA ALA A 74 -1.73 7.45 5.54
C ALA A 74 -3.26 7.44 5.65
N LEU A 75 -3.78 7.51 6.89
CA LEU A 75 -5.22 7.58 7.14
C LEU A 75 -5.83 8.87 6.58
N GLN A 76 -5.19 10.02 6.83
CA GLN A 76 -5.64 11.30 6.31
C GLN A 76 -5.65 11.32 4.77
N TRP A 77 -4.61 10.75 4.15
CA TRP A 77 -4.58 10.58 2.70
C TRP A 77 -5.73 9.69 2.23
N ALA A 78 -5.96 8.56 2.88
CA ALA A 78 -7.05 7.63 2.51
C ALA A 78 -8.43 8.29 2.64
N GLU A 79 -8.69 9.05 3.69
CA GLU A 79 -9.94 9.81 3.86
C GLU A 79 -10.12 10.84 2.75
N THR A 80 -9.06 11.60 2.45
CA THR A 80 -9.06 12.63 1.39
C THR A 80 -9.28 11.99 0.02
N TRP A 81 -8.59 10.89 -0.25
CA TRP A 81 -8.74 10.12 -1.49
C TRP A 81 -10.12 9.47 -1.58
N ASN A 82 -10.71 9.00 -0.49
CA ASN A 82 -12.05 8.44 -0.58
C ASN A 82 -13.13 9.51 -0.84
N ALA A 83 -12.86 10.77 -0.45
CA ALA A 83 -13.77 11.89 -0.63
C ALA A 83 -13.58 12.67 -1.95
N HIS A 84 -12.48 12.47 -2.68
CA HIS A 84 -12.23 13.27 -3.90
C HIS A 84 -13.18 12.90 -5.03
N THR A 85 -13.59 13.89 -5.81
CA THR A 85 -14.51 13.69 -6.94
C THR A 85 -13.76 13.10 -8.13
N ILE A 86 -14.22 11.93 -8.61
CA ILE A 86 -13.74 11.35 -9.87
C ILE A 86 -14.70 11.65 -11.02
N GLN A 87 -14.14 11.85 -12.21
CA GLN A 87 -14.90 12.04 -13.43
C GLN A 87 -15.27 10.67 -14.00
N LEU A 88 -16.56 10.44 -14.18
CA LEU A 88 -17.10 9.21 -14.74
C LEU A 88 -17.65 9.51 -16.13
N ARG A 89 -17.15 8.81 -17.15
CA ARG A 89 -17.62 9.02 -18.52
C ARG A 89 -19.11 8.65 -18.61
N GLY A 90 -19.92 9.55 -19.15
CA GLY A 90 -21.35 9.34 -19.32
C GLY A 90 -22.18 9.35 -18.03
N GLN A 91 -21.59 9.68 -16.88
CA GLN A 91 -22.28 9.74 -15.59
C GLN A 91 -21.95 11.02 -14.83
N ARG A 92 -22.71 11.30 -13.77
CA ARG A 92 -22.39 12.40 -12.85
C ARG A 92 -21.14 12.04 -12.05
N ASN A 93 -20.21 12.99 -11.93
CA ASN A 93 -19.03 12.84 -11.08
C ASN A 93 -19.42 12.52 -9.64
N ARG A 94 -18.68 11.61 -9.00
CA ARG A 94 -18.93 11.12 -7.64
C ARG A 94 -17.60 10.85 -6.94
N SER A 95 -17.61 10.80 -5.61
CA SER A 95 -16.43 10.34 -4.87
C SER A 95 -16.36 8.81 -4.82
N PRO A 96 -15.18 8.19 -4.61
CA PRO A 96 -15.08 6.77 -4.31
C PRO A 96 -15.99 6.33 -3.15
N HIS A 97 -16.13 7.16 -2.12
CA HIS A 97 -17.07 6.93 -1.03
C HIS A 97 -18.52 6.87 -1.54
N ASP A 98 -18.96 7.84 -2.33
CA ASP A 98 -20.32 7.84 -2.91
C ASP A 98 -20.55 6.59 -3.77
N LEU A 99 -19.58 6.23 -4.61
CA LEU A 99 -19.69 5.06 -5.47
C LEU A 99 -19.82 3.78 -4.66
N PHE A 100 -19.06 3.63 -3.58
CA PHE A 100 -19.16 2.48 -2.69
C PHE A 100 -20.52 2.44 -1.98
N PHE A 101 -20.92 3.56 -1.37
CA PHE A 101 -22.16 3.65 -0.58
C PHE A 101 -23.40 3.45 -1.46
N PHE A 102 -23.53 4.19 -2.57
CA PHE A 102 -24.66 4.04 -3.48
C PHE A 102 -24.63 2.71 -4.23
N GLY A 103 -23.44 2.20 -4.56
CA GLY A 103 -23.29 0.89 -5.18
C GLY A 103 -23.79 -0.24 -4.27
N MET A 104 -23.55 -0.17 -2.95
CA MET A 104 -24.13 -1.12 -1.99
C MET A 104 -25.64 -1.00 -1.88
N ALA A 105 -26.20 0.22 -1.99
CA ALA A 105 -27.64 0.42 -1.97
C ALA A 105 -28.31 -0.14 -3.25
N GLU A 106 -27.66 -0.03 -4.40
CA GLU A 106 -28.18 -0.46 -5.70
C GLU A 106 -27.98 -1.95 -5.97
N HIS A 107 -26.82 -2.50 -5.58
CA HIS A 107 -26.40 -3.87 -5.91
C HIS A 107 -26.36 -4.81 -4.70
N GLY A 108 -26.81 -4.35 -3.53
CA GLY A 108 -26.82 -5.12 -2.29
C GLY A 108 -25.53 -4.98 -1.47
N LEU A 109 -25.61 -5.41 -0.21
CA LEU A 109 -24.51 -5.34 0.75
C LEU A 109 -23.33 -6.21 0.29
N ARG A 110 -22.16 -5.61 0.11
CA ARG A 110 -20.91 -6.33 -0.13
C ARG A 110 -20.07 -6.37 1.15
N GLY A 111 -19.55 -7.55 1.51
CA GLY A 111 -18.56 -7.72 2.60
C GLY A 111 -19.09 -7.70 4.04
N VAL A 112 -20.41 -7.72 4.26
CA VAL A 112 -21.04 -7.62 5.61
C VAL A 112 -21.68 -8.94 6.08
N THR A 113 -22.07 -9.83 5.17
CA THR A 113 -22.58 -11.16 5.51
C THR A 113 -21.44 -12.19 5.50
N PRO A 114 -21.49 -13.24 6.35
CA PRO A 114 -20.75 -14.47 6.06
C PRO A 114 -21.27 -14.95 4.71
N TYR A 115 -20.49 -14.70 3.67
CA TYR A 115 -20.83 -15.03 2.30
C TYR A 115 -20.99 -16.55 2.23
N GLU A 116 -22.23 -17.06 2.20
CA GLU A 116 -22.47 -18.28 1.45
C GLU A 116 -22.02 -17.92 0.03
N PRO A 117 -21.05 -18.64 -0.55
CA PRO A 117 -20.63 -18.37 -1.90
C PRO A 117 -21.85 -18.51 -2.79
N MET A 118 -22.44 -17.38 -3.17
CA MET A 118 -23.03 -17.32 -4.49
C MET A 118 -21.86 -17.60 -5.41
N ASP A 119 -21.88 -18.77 -6.02
CA ASP A 119 -21.17 -19.05 -7.25
C ASP A 119 -21.66 -17.98 -8.24
N GLU A 120 -21.10 -16.77 -8.15
CA GLU A 120 -21.03 -15.91 -9.31
C GLU A 120 -20.19 -16.71 -10.28
N ASP A 121 -20.85 -17.33 -11.26
CA ASP A 121 -20.19 -17.92 -12.42
C ASP A 121 -19.44 -16.77 -13.09
N ILE A 122 -18.19 -16.54 -12.66
CA ILE A 122 -17.26 -15.66 -13.36
C ILE A 122 -16.99 -16.40 -14.67
N GLU A 123 -17.74 -16.05 -15.72
CA GLU A 123 -17.69 -16.71 -17.04
C GLU A 123 -16.26 -16.79 -17.57
N ASP A 124 -15.43 -15.80 -17.26
CA ASP A 124 -14.00 -15.80 -17.54
C ASP A 124 -13.19 -15.16 -16.41
N PRO A 125 -12.61 -15.95 -15.49
CA PRO A 125 -11.71 -15.46 -14.46
C PRO A 125 -10.48 -14.74 -15.04
N ALA A 126 -10.08 -15.04 -16.28
CA ALA A 126 -8.98 -14.37 -16.96
C ALA A 126 -9.37 -13.00 -17.53
N ALA A 127 -10.66 -12.67 -17.60
CA ALA A 127 -11.16 -11.36 -17.96
C ALA A 127 -11.35 -10.43 -16.74
N TYR A 128 -11.35 -10.97 -15.53
CA TYR A 128 -11.64 -10.23 -14.31
C TYR A 128 -10.48 -9.29 -13.93
N GLY A 129 -10.77 -7.99 -13.81
CA GLY A 129 -9.77 -6.97 -13.46
C GLY A 129 -9.04 -6.37 -14.67
N ILE A 130 -9.34 -6.83 -15.89
CA ILE A 130 -8.93 -6.13 -17.12
C ILE A 130 -9.82 -4.90 -17.28
N ASP A 131 -9.18 -3.74 -17.35
CA ASP A 131 -9.85 -2.51 -17.78
C ASP A 131 -10.01 -2.55 -19.30
N TRP A 132 -11.09 -3.15 -19.78
CA TRP A 132 -11.35 -3.32 -21.22
C TRP A 132 -11.42 -1.98 -21.97
N GLU A 133 -11.93 -0.92 -21.31
CA GLU A 133 -11.92 0.43 -21.90
C GLU A 133 -10.50 0.95 -22.09
N ALA A 134 -9.61 0.74 -21.12
CA ALA A 134 -8.21 1.12 -21.23
C ALA A 134 -7.41 0.22 -22.19
N HIS A 135 -7.75 -1.07 -22.25
CA HIS A 135 -7.16 -2.04 -23.18
C HIS A 135 -7.52 -1.72 -24.65
N ASP A 136 -8.75 -1.28 -24.90
CA ASP A 136 -9.18 -0.94 -26.26
C ASP A 136 -8.73 0.48 -26.69
N ASP A 137 -8.24 1.30 -25.75
CA ASP A 137 -7.63 2.60 -26.04
C ASP A 137 -6.21 2.42 -26.61
N ARG A 138 -6.10 2.67 -27.92
CA ARG A 138 -4.84 2.60 -28.68
C ARG A 138 -3.72 3.47 -28.11
N HIS A 139 -4.04 4.62 -27.49
CA HIS A 139 -3.05 5.50 -26.90
C HIS A 139 -2.50 4.93 -25.59
N ILE A 140 -3.36 4.33 -24.76
CA ILE A 140 -2.97 3.69 -23.50
C ILE A 140 -2.14 2.43 -23.78
N MET A 141 -2.56 1.59 -24.73
CA MET A 141 -1.79 0.40 -25.11
C MET A 141 -0.44 0.75 -25.74
N ALA A 142 -0.39 1.76 -26.60
CA ALA A 142 0.90 2.20 -27.18
C ALA A 142 1.87 2.72 -26.11
N HIS A 143 1.38 3.35 -25.03
CA HIS A 143 2.21 3.72 -23.90
C HIS A 143 2.66 2.49 -23.11
N HIS A 144 1.73 1.57 -22.79
CA HIS A 144 2.04 0.33 -22.09
C HIS A 144 3.12 -0.49 -22.81
N ASP A 145 2.98 -0.72 -24.12
CA ASP A 145 3.92 -1.51 -24.93
C ASP A 145 5.32 -0.88 -25.02
N ARG A 146 5.42 0.44 -24.92
CA ARG A 146 6.71 1.16 -24.92
C ARG A 146 7.47 1.01 -23.60
N HIS A 147 6.74 0.87 -22.49
CA HIS A 147 7.32 0.86 -21.16
C HIS A 147 7.44 -0.53 -20.54
N ASN A 148 6.66 -1.50 -21.03
CA ASN A 148 6.65 -2.89 -20.58
C ASN A 148 7.07 -3.83 -21.73
N LEU A 149 8.35 -3.77 -22.11
CA LEU A 149 8.94 -4.68 -23.10
C LEU A 149 8.86 -6.13 -22.58
N PRO A 150 8.48 -7.11 -23.43
CA PRO A 150 8.41 -8.50 -23.01
C PRO A 150 9.82 -9.04 -22.73
N ASP A 151 10.11 -9.33 -21.46
CA ASP A 151 11.29 -10.08 -21.08
C ASP A 151 11.14 -11.54 -21.55
N GLN A 152 11.89 -11.86 -22.61
CA GLN A 152 12.21 -13.19 -23.16
C GLN A 152 11.19 -13.89 -24.10
N PRO A 153 11.69 -14.51 -25.20
CA PRO A 153 10.88 -15.21 -26.20
C PRO A 153 10.30 -16.55 -25.74
N ALA A 154 10.65 -17.04 -24.54
CA ALA A 154 10.15 -18.30 -24.00
C ALA A 154 8.68 -18.21 -23.54
N GLN A 155 8.13 -17.01 -23.37
CA GLN A 155 6.72 -16.77 -23.05
C GLN A 155 5.81 -16.83 -24.29
N GLN A 156 6.11 -17.67 -25.29
CA GLN A 156 5.20 -17.95 -26.42
C GLN A 156 4.57 -19.35 -26.36
N ALA A 157 5.10 -20.27 -25.55
CA ALA A 157 4.53 -21.60 -25.35
C ALA A 157 3.71 -21.63 -24.05
N ARG A 158 2.38 -21.41 -24.17
CA ARG A 158 1.38 -21.36 -23.07
C ARG A 158 1.87 -20.68 -21.77
N PRO A 159 2.06 -19.35 -21.78
CA PRO A 159 2.47 -18.58 -20.60
C PRO A 159 1.34 -18.33 -19.58
N PHE A 160 0.15 -18.91 -19.82
CA PHE A 160 -1.12 -18.49 -19.26
C PHE A 160 -1.99 -19.70 -18.87
N GLY A 161 -1.38 -20.71 -18.26
CA GLY A 161 -2.15 -21.68 -17.51
C GLY A 161 -2.66 -21.03 -16.22
N ASN A 162 -3.87 -21.41 -15.77
CA ASN A 162 -4.34 -21.22 -14.39
C ASN A 162 -3.51 -22.04 -13.38
N THR A 163 -2.21 -22.16 -13.60
CA THR A 163 -1.27 -22.77 -12.66
C THR A 163 -1.10 -21.77 -11.53
N GLN A 164 -1.99 -21.91 -10.54
CA GLN A 164 -1.77 -21.44 -9.20
C GLN A 164 -0.31 -21.74 -8.82
N PRO A 165 0.50 -20.73 -8.47
CA PRO A 165 1.86 -20.99 -8.04
C PRO A 165 1.81 -21.91 -6.82
N ASP A 166 2.64 -22.96 -6.83
CA ASP A 166 2.71 -23.97 -5.75
C ASP A 166 2.96 -23.34 -4.37
N GLN A 167 3.50 -22.12 -4.35
CA GLN A 167 3.72 -21.31 -3.16
C GLN A 167 3.34 -19.86 -3.43
N LEU A 168 2.43 -19.31 -2.63
CA LEU A 168 2.14 -17.87 -2.61
C LEU A 168 3.31 -17.11 -1.98
N SER A 169 3.62 -15.92 -2.50
CA SER A 169 4.58 -15.02 -1.86
C SER A 169 4.02 -14.57 -0.50
N CYS A 170 4.59 -15.09 0.58
CA CYS A 170 4.37 -14.57 1.92
C CYS A 170 5.47 -13.55 2.22
N VAL A 171 5.08 -12.31 2.52
CA VAL A 171 5.99 -11.31 3.09
C VAL A 171 5.62 -11.18 4.56
N GLU A 172 6.40 -11.81 5.42
CA GLU A 172 6.24 -11.64 6.87
C GLU A 172 6.84 -10.29 7.27
N VAL A 173 5.98 -9.35 7.65
CA VAL A 173 6.38 -8.06 8.21
C VAL A 173 6.42 -8.20 9.73
N ASN A 174 7.56 -8.64 10.25
CA ASN A 174 7.77 -8.73 11.69
C ASN A 174 8.12 -7.34 12.25
N ALA A 175 7.38 -6.86 13.24
CA ALA A 175 7.76 -5.65 13.94
C ALA A 175 9.11 -5.89 14.66
N PRO A 176 10.06 -4.94 14.60
CA PRO A 176 11.32 -5.08 15.30
C PRO A 176 11.06 -5.15 16.82
N ASN A 177 11.78 -6.04 17.50
CA ASN A 177 11.70 -6.14 18.96
C ASN A 177 12.33 -4.89 19.58
N CYS A 178 11.79 -4.45 20.73
CA CYS A 178 12.41 -3.37 21.50
C CYS A 178 13.80 -3.80 21.98
N PRO A 179 14.88 -3.09 21.60
CA PRO A 179 16.23 -3.41 22.05
C PRO A 179 16.51 -2.88 23.46
N LEU A 180 15.66 -1.98 23.96
CA LEU A 180 15.83 -1.34 25.26
C LEU A 180 15.15 -2.14 26.36
N THR A 181 15.84 -2.26 27.49
CA THR A 181 15.24 -2.69 28.76
C THR A 181 14.23 -1.66 29.27
N ASP A 182 13.19 -2.07 30.00
CA ASP A 182 12.15 -1.17 30.54
C ASP A 182 12.68 0.12 31.19
N PRO A 183 13.75 0.12 32.02
CA PRO A 183 14.27 1.35 32.61
C PRO A 183 14.84 2.33 31.57
N LYS A 184 15.52 1.81 30.55
CA LYS A 184 16.07 2.62 29.44
C LYS A 184 14.95 3.17 28.55
N LEU A 185 13.91 2.37 28.31
CA LEU A 185 12.74 2.83 27.57
C LEU A 185 12.01 3.95 28.30
N GLN A 186 11.84 3.82 29.62
CA GLN A 186 11.27 4.90 30.45
C GLN A 186 12.13 6.16 30.42
N PHE A 187 13.45 6.01 30.46
CA PHE A 187 14.38 7.12 30.32
C PHE A 187 14.19 7.84 28.97
N LEU A 188 14.20 7.10 27.87
CA LEU A 188 13.95 7.64 26.52
C LEU A 188 12.60 8.39 26.46
N CYS A 189 11.52 7.78 26.96
CA CYS A 189 10.20 8.43 26.99
C CYS A 189 10.21 9.72 27.81
N ASN A 190 10.88 9.73 28.97
CA ASN A 190 10.94 10.91 29.83
C ASN A 190 11.74 12.05 29.17
N GLU A 191 12.87 11.73 28.54
CA GLU A 191 13.67 12.72 27.80
C GLU A 191 12.91 13.30 26.60
N LEU A 192 12.24 12.46 25.81
CA LEU A 192 11.45 12.93 24.67
C LEU A 192 10.27 13.82 25.08
N ASN A 193 9.70 13.59 26.27
CA ASN A 193 8.61 14.40 26.81
C ASN A 193 9.10 15.68 27.51
N SER A 194 10.37 15.73 27.96
CA SER A 194 10.91 16.88 28.67
C SER A 194 11.35 17.99 27.71
N ILE A 195 11.71 17.62 26.48
CA ILE A 195 12.13 18.55 25.43
C ILE A 195 10.91 19.08 24.70
N ASP A 196 10.74 20.40 24.70
CA ASP A 196 9.77 21.07 23.85
C ASP A 196 10.33 21.17 22.43
N PHE A 197 10.01 20.17 21.61
CA PHE A 197 10.29 20.17 20.17
C PHE A 197 9.35 21.09 19.37
N GLY A 198 8.39 21.75 20.03
CA GLY A 198 7.33 22.52 19.41
C GLY A 198 6.22 21.62 18.86
N ASN A 199 4.97 22.10 18.90
CA ASN A 199 3.78 21.37 18.43
C ASN A 199 3.65 21.29 16.89
N SER A 200 4.76 21.22 16.16
CA SER A 200 4.75 21.22 14.70
C SER A 200 4.90 19.80 14.14
N ASN A 201 4.00 19.40 13.25
CA ASN A 201 4.12 18.16 12.46
C ASN A 201 5.20 18.28 11.34
N SER A 202 6.18 19.16 11.51
CA SER A 202 7.21 19.47 10.54
C SER A 202 8.27 18.36 10.48
N MET A 203 8.85 18.15 9.30
CA MET A 203 9.92 17.16 9.11
C MET A 203 11.23 17.62 9.77
N GLU A 204 11.45 18.92 9.87
CA GLU A 204 12.59 19.51 10.59
C GLU A 204 12.55 19.14 12.07
N VAL A 205 11.39 19.30 12.72
CA VAL A 205 11.20 18.91 14.12
C VAL A 205 11.41 17.41 14.32
N ARG A 206 10.89 16.58 13.41
CA ARG A 206 11.11 15.12 13.45
C ARG A 206 12.58 14.74 13.31
N ARG A 207 13.33 15.49 12.50
CA ARG A 207 14.78 15.32 12.35
C ARG A 207 15.52 15.62 13.65
N ASP A 208 15.12 16.67 14.35
CA ASP A 208 15.71 17.03 15.65
C ASP A 208 15.39 15.98 16.73
N ILE A 209 14.15 15.46 16.75
CA ILE A 209 13.76 14.34 17.61
C ILE A 209 14.65 13.12 17.35
N TRP A 210 14.86 12.75 16.07
CA TRP A 210 15.73 11.63 15.71
C TRP A 210 17.17 11.83 16.21
N ARG A 211 17.77 12.99 15.91
CA ARG A 211 19.15 13.32 16.30
C ARG A 211 19.37 13.28 17.80
N HIS A 212 18.34 13.60 18.57
CA HIS A 212 18.39 13.50 20.01
C HIS A 212 18.25 12.04 20.46
N ALA A 213 17.24 11.33 19.97
CA ALA A 213 16.92 9.97 20.39
C ALA A 213 18.01 8.95 20.09
N ILE A 214 18.71 9.07 18.95
CA ILE A 214 19.78 8.13 18.56
C ILE A 214 21.01 8.19 19.48
N ARG A 215 21.14 9.26 20.28
CA ARG A 215 22.28 9.47 21.19
C ARG A 215 22.03 8.95 22.61
N ILE A 216 20.82 8.48 22.89
CA ILE A 216 20.39 7.93 24.18
C ILE A 216 20.67 6.43 24.23
#